data_AF-A0A9E1SCC4-F1
#
_entry.id   AF-A0A9E1SCC4-F1
#
_cell.length_a   1.000
_cell.length_b   1.000
_cell.length_c   1.000
_cell.angle_alpha   90.00
_cell.angle_beta   90.00
_cell.angle_gamma   90.00
#
_symmetry.space_group_name_H-M   'P 1'
#
loop_
_entity.id
_entity.type
_entity.pdbx_description
1 polymer ?
#
loop_
_entity_poly.entity_id
_entity_poly.type
_entity_poly.pdbx_seq_one_letter_code
_entity_poly.pdbx_strand_id
1 'polypeptide(L)'
;MENFKENRKELDEELERFITLLNQLLPHYHFLLKKTDLNKEELNKLGEIEHYLIGVNSKIMEIKGKLEQDLFGQSLDTYYKLKTSAYEGDPHSKLKLEKMRDTFADALNSGDLINYN
;
A
#
# COMPACT_ATOMS: atom_id res chain seq x y z
N MET A 1 4.73 -16.74 11.55
CA MET A 1 3.81 -15.68 12.03
C MET A 1 4.54 -14.59 12.83
N GLU A 2 5.68 -14.85 13.50
CA GLU A 2 6.42 -13.82 14.25
C GLU A 2 7.07 -12.73 13.36
N ASN A 3 7.69 -13.10 12.24
CA ASN A 3 8.28 -12.13 11.30
C ASN A 3 7.30 -11.07 10.76
N PHE A 4 6.00 -11.36 10.68
CA PHE A 4 5.03 -10.41 10.13
C PHE A 4 4.64 -9.31 11.14
N LYS A 5 4.68 -9.63 12.44
CA LYS A 5 4.35 -8.65 13.50
C LYS A 5 5.51 -7.69 13.77
N GLU A 6 6.75 -8.16 13.71
CA GLU A 6 7.94 -7.30 13.83
C GLU A 6 8.10 -6.39 12.61
N ASN A 7 8.00 -6.94 11.39
CA ASN A 7 8.07 -6.15 10.16
C ASN A 7 6.98 -5.06 10.10
N ARG A 8 5.78 -5.33 10.66
CA ARG A 8 4.70 -4.34 10.71
C ARG A 8 5.06 -3.14 11.59
N LYS A 9 5.69 -3.38 12.73
CA LYS A 9 6.05 -2.31 13.66
C LYS A 9 7.12 -1.39 13.07
N GLU A 10 8.14 -1.95 12.43
CA GLU A 10 9.18 -1.17 11.76
C GLU A 10 8.59 -0.31 10.62
N LEU A 11 7.66 -0.88 9.87
CA LEU A 11 6.97 -0.19 8.77
C LEU A 11 6.09 0.94 9.29
N ASP A 12 5.34 0.72 10.39
CA ASP A 12 4.55 1.75 11.05
C ASP A 12 5.44 2.91 11.56
N GLU A 13 6.58 2.61 12.18
CA GLU A 13 7.54 3.63 12.65
C GLU A 13 8.19 4.42 11.49
N GLU A 14 8.47 3.76 10.36
CA GLU A 14 8.98 4.44 9.17
C GLU A 14 7.93 5.36 8.54
N LEU A 15 6.68 4.90 8.45
CA LEU A 15 5.56 5.71 7.96
C LEU A 15 5.29 6.93 8.85
N GLU A 16 5.33 6.79 10.17
CA GLU A 16 5.17 7.93 11.09
C GLU A 16 6.29 8.97 10.92
N ARG A 17 7.54 8.52 10.72
CA ARG A 17 8.66 9.42 10.41
C ARG A 17 8.44 10.16 9.10
N PHE A 18 7.95 9.47 8.06
CA PHE A 18 7.61 10.11 6.79
C PHE A 18 6.49 11.13 6.92
N ILE A 19 5.41 10.80 7.63
CA ILE A 19 4.29 11.73 7.88
C ILE A 19 4.79 12.98 8.59
N THR A 20 5.66 12.82 9.57
CA THR A 20 6.25 13.95 10.31
C THR A 20 7.06 14.86 9.39
N LEU A 21 7.90 14.29 8.52
CA LEU A 21 8.68 15.05 7.54
C LEU A 21 7.78 15.77 6.53
N LEU A 22 6.75 15.09 6.01
CA LEU A 22 5.78 15.70 5.09
C LEU A 22 5.02 16.86 5.74
N ASN A 23 4.61 16.72 7.00
CA ASN A 23 3.91 17.78 7.74
C ASN A 23 4.77 19.03 7.92
N GLN A 24 6.10 18.88 7.96
CA GLN A 24 7.03 20.01 7.99
C GLN A 24 7.28 20.58 6.59
N LEU A 25 7.40 19.73 5.58
CA LEU A 25 7.84 20.11 4.23
C LEU A 25 6.71 20.70 3.38
N LEU A 26 5.49 20.14 3.45
CA LEU A 26 4.34 20.54 2.64
C LEU A 26 3.91 22.00 2.83
N PRO A 27 3.89 22.57 4.06
CA PRO A 27 3.59 24.00 4.24
C PRO A 27 4.59 24.90 3.51
N HIS A 28 5.87 24.54 3.52
CA HIS A 28 6.91 25.29 2.81
C HIS A 28 6.78 25.14 1.29
N TYR A 29 6.48 23.94 0.81
CA TYR A 29 6.17 23.70 -0.60
C TYR A 29 5.01 24.58 -1.07
N HIS A 30 3.89 24.55 -0.35
CA HIS A 30 2.69 25.30 -0.69
C HIS A 30 2.91 26.81 -0.65
N PHE A 31 3.71 27.29 0.30
CA PHE A 31 4.10 28.69 0.38
C PHE A 31 4.91 29.13 -0.85
N LEU A 32 5.93 28.34 -1.23
CA LEU A 32 6.76 28.64 -2.39
C LEU A 32 5.96 28.54 -3.70
N LEU A 33 5.07 27.54 -3.82
CA LEU A 33 4.23 27.34 -5.01
C LEU A 33 3.26 28.51 -5.27
N LYS A 34 2.77 29.16 -4.21
CA LYS A 34 1.82 30.28 -4.31
C LYS A 34 2.48 31.62 -4.59
N LYS A 35 3.79 31.71 -4.47
CA LYS A 35 4.52 32.97 -4.62
C LYS A 35 4.62 33.32 -6.11
N THR A 36 4.22 34.54 -6.48
CA THR A 36 4.22 34.99 -7.89
C THR A 36 5.63 35.21 -8.43
N ASP A 37 6.55 35.66 -7.57
CA ASP A 37 7.95 35.91 -7.92
C ASP A 37 8.87 35.13 -6.96
N LEU A 38 9.50 34.09 -7.50
CA LEU A 38 10.50 33.28 -6.81
C LEU A 38 11.89 33.76 -7.20
N ASN A 39 12.75 33.98 -6.20
CA ASN A 39 14.16 34.21 -6.49
C ASN A 39 14.87 32.87 -6.86
N LYS A 40 16.10 32.95 -7.35
CA LYS A 40 16.84 31.76 -7.83
C LYS A 40 17.07 30.70 -6.74
N GLU A 41 17.28 31.11 -5.49
CA GLU A 41 17.44 30.19 -4.36
C GLU A 41 16.12 29.50 -4.01
N GLU A 42 15.02 30.26 -3.98
CA GLU A 42 13.68 29.75 -3.72
C GLU A 42 13.22 28.78 -4.81
N LEU A 43 13.54 29.06 -6.08
CA LEU A 43 13.25 28.17 -7.20
C LEU A 43 14.02 26.85 -7.09
N ASN A 44 15.32 26.91 -6.75
CA ASN A 44 16.12 25.71 -6.52
C ASN A 44 15.54 24.88 -5.37
N LYS A 45 15.17 25.54 -4.26
CA LYS A 45 14.58 24.87 -3.09
C LYS A 45 13.22 24.25 -3.39
N LEU A 46 12.41 24.89 -4.23
CA LEU A 46 11.15 24.32 -4.71
C LEU A 46 11.42 23.02 -5.49
N GLY A 47 12.39 23.03 -6.41
CA GLY A 47 12.76 21.84 -7.18
C GLY A 47 13.31 20.70 -6.32
N GLU A 48 14.12 21.01 -5.30
CA GLU A 48 14.60 20.02 -4.33
C GLU A 48 13.45 19.37 -3.56
N ILE A 49 12.48 20.19 -3.12
CA ILE A 49 11.28 19.70 -2.43
C ILE A 49 10.45 18.80 -3.35
N GLU A 50 10.23 19.19 -4.61
CA GLU A 50 9.49 18.38 -5.57
C GLU A 50 10.17 17.03 -5.83
N HIS A 51 11.49 17.05 -6.06
CA HIS A 51 12.25 15.83 -6.28
C HIS A 51 12.14 14.88 -5.08
N TYR A 52 12.23 15.42 -3.86
CA TYR A 52 12.06 14.64 -2.64
C TYR A 52 10.64 14.04 -2.54
N LEU A 53 9.59 14.84 -2.78
CA LEU A 53 8.20 14.36 -2.74
C LEU A 53 7.92 13.26 -3.76
N ILE A 54 8.47 13.36 -4.97
CA ILE A 54 8.40 12.30 -6.00
C ILE A 54 9.08 11.02 -5.50
N GLY A 55 10.27 11.14 -4.91
CA GLY A 55 10.99 9.98 -4.35
C GLY A 55 10.22 9.29 -3.22
N VAL A 56 9.57 10.07 -2.35
CA VAL A 56 8.71 9.54 -1.28
C VAL A 56 7.49 8.82 -1.87
N ASN A 57 6.82 9.40 -2.87
CA ASN A 57 5.67 8.77 -3.51
C ASN A 57 6.04 7.41 -4.14
N SER A 58 7.18 7.34 -4.82
CA SER A 58 7.68 6.08 -5.40
C SER A 58 7.92 5.00 -4.33
N LYS A 59 8.50 5.36 -3.18
CA LYS A 59 8.69 4.42 -2.06
C LYS A 59 7.37 3.93 -1.48
N ILE A 60 6.39 4.83 -1.31
CA ILE A 60 5.05 4.48 -0.84
C ILE A 60 4.39 3.48 -1.81
N MET A 61 4.52 3.70 -3.12
CA MET A 61 4.00 2.77 -4.12
C MET A 61 4.67 1.39 -4.05
N GLU A 62 5.99 1.33 -3.83
CA GLU A 62 6.71 0.06 -3.67
C GLU A 62 6.24 -0.70 -2.42
N ILE A 63 6.12 -0.02 -1.29
CA ILE A 63 5.62 -0.60 -0.03
C ILE A 63 4.19 -1.12 -0.22
N LYS A 64 3.33 -0.32 -0.84
CA LYS A 64 1.95 -0.71 -1.15
C LYS A 64 1.91 -1.98 -1.99
N GLY A 65 2.71 -2.06 -3.06
CA GLY A 65 2.76 -3.24 -3.92
C GLY A 65 3.20 -4.51 -3.19
N LYS A 66 4.19 -4.42 -2.29
CA LYS A 66 4.62 -5.55 -1.44
C LYS A 66 3.50 -6.00 -0.51
N LEU A 67 2.80 -5.07 0.15
CA LEU A 67 1.68 -5.39 1.04
C LEU A 67 0.51 -6.04 0.29
N GLU A 68 0.19 -5.57 -0.91
CA GLU A 68 -0.83 -6.17 -1.77
C GLU A 68 -0.45 -7.60 -2.17
N GLN A 69 0.82 -7.83 -2.55
CA GLN A 69 1.31 -9.16 -2.88
C GLN A 69 1.25 -10.13 -1.69
N ASP A 70 1.69 -9.69 -0.50
CA ASP A 70 1.64 -10.49 0.73
C ASP A 70 0.19 -10.83 1.12
N LEU A 71 -0.70 -9.84 1.06
CA LEU A 71 -2.12 -10.04 1.34
C LEU A 71 -2.76 -11.02 0.35
N PHE A 72 -2.41 -10.90 -0.93
CA PHE A 72 -2.88 -11.84 -1.95
C PHE A 72 -2.38 -13.26 -1.69
N GLY A 73 -1.11 -13.43 -1.34
CA GLY A 73 -0.55 -14.74 -0.97
C GLY A 73 -1.28 -15.38 0.22
N GLN A 74 -1.58 -14.61 1.27
CA GLN A 74 -2.36 -15.08 2.42
C GLN A 74 -3.80 -15.42 2.04
N SER A 75 -4.40 -14.64 1.14
CA SER A 75 -5.74 -14.91 0.64
C SER A 75 -5.80 -16.23 -0.14
N LEU A 76 -4.81 -16.54 -0.97
CA LEU A 76 -4.74 -17.81 -1.69
C LEU A 76 -4.57 -19.00 -0.74
N ASP A 77 -3.67 -18.90 0.25
CA ASP A 77 -3.49 -19.94 1.27
C ASP A 77 -4.80 -20.21 2.04
N THR A 78 -5.50 -19.14 2.44
CA THR A 78 -6.81 -19.24 3.10
C THR A 78 -7.84 -19.89 2.20
N TYR A 79 -7.87 -19.54 0.91
CA TYR A 79 -8.77 -20.12 -0.07
C TYR A 79 -8.57 -21.64 -0.19
N TYR A 80 -7.34 -22.10 -0.32
CA TYR A 80 -7.04 -23.54 -0.42
C TYR A 80 -7.40 -24.30 0.85
N LYS A 81 -7.16 -23.71 2.04
CA LYS A 81 -7.59 -24.30 3.31
C LYS A 81 -9.10 -24.44 3.40
N LEU A 82 -9.83 -23.37 3.08
CA LEU A 82 -11.31 -23.40 3.06
C LEU A 82 -11.84 -24.39 2.02
N LYS A 83 -11.20 -24.49 0.86
CA LYS A 83 -11.57 -25.46 -0.18
C LYS A 83 -11.46 -26.89 0.35
N THR A 84 -10.36 -27.26 1.00
CA THR A 84 -10.18 -28.58 1.61
C THR A 84 -11.26 -28.87 2.67
N SER A 85 -11.46 -27.97 3.63
CA SER A 85 -12.46 -28.15 4.69
C SER A 85 -13.90 -28.17 4.17
N ALA A 86 -14.19 -27.43 3.10
CA ALA A 86 -15.49 -27.49 2.41
C ALA A 86 -15.73 -28.83 1.72
N TYR A 87 -14.70 -29.46 1.13
CA TYR A 87 -14.78 -30.82 0.58
C TYR A 87 -14.98 -31.88 1.66
N GLU A 88 -14.38 -31.69 2.84
CA GLU A 88 -14.56 -32.54 4.02
C GLU A 88 -15.95 -32.39 4.67
N GLY A 89 -16.75 -31.43 4.20
CA GLY A 89 -18.16 -31.30 4.55
C GLY A 89 -18.50 -30.18 5.51
N ASP A 90 -17.55 -29.32 5.91
CA ASP A 90 -17.82 -28.19 6.81
C ASP A 90 -18.71 -27.12 6.12
N PRO A 91 -19.97 -26.91 6.58
CA PRO A 91 -20.87 -25.93 5.97
C PRO A 91 -20.40 -24.48 6.14
N HIS A 92 -19.67 -24.17 7.21
CA HIS A 92 -19.14 -22.81 7.43
C HIS A 92 -18.02 -22.48 6.46
N SER A 93 -17.13 -23.44 6.18
CA SER A 93 -16.09 -23.31 5.17
C SER A 93 -16.67 -23.14 3.77
N LYS A 94 -17.77 -23.85 3.41
CA LYS A 94 -18.46 -23.65 2.12
C LYS A 94 -18.93 -22.21 1.93
N LEU A 95 -19.63 -21.65 2.92
CA LEU A 95 -20.15 -20.28 2.84
C LEU A 95 -19.01 -19.24 2.74
N LYS A 96 -17.92 -19.43 3.50
CA LYS A 96 -16.75 -18.55 3.43
C LYS A 96 -16.02 -18.66 2.09
N LEU A 97 -15.93 -19.86 1.53
CA LEU A 97 -15.33 -20.11 0.23
C LEU A 97 -16.08 -19.38 -0.89
N GLU A 98 -17.42 -19.44 -0.88
CA GLU A 98 -18.24 -18.71 -1.87
C GLU A 98 -18.02 -17.19 -1.78
N LYS A 99 -18.06 -16.62 -0.57
CA LYS A 99 -17.76 -15.19 -0.39
C LYS A 99 -16.38 -14.80 -0.89
N MET A 100 -15.35 -15.62 -0.66
CA MET A 100 -14.01 -15.36 -1.19
C MET A 100 -13.95 -15.45 -2.71
N ARG A 101 -14.71 -16.35 -3.34
CA ARG A 101 -14.80 -16.42 -4.80
C ARG A 101 -15.41 -15.16 -5.37
N ASP A 102 -16.47 -14.64 -4.75
CA ASP A 102 -17.12 -13.40 -5.19
C ASP A 102 -16.14 -12.22 -5.05
N THR A 103 -15.48 -12.08 -3.90
CA THR A 103 -14.47 -11.03 -3.70
C THR A 103 -13.32 -11.11 -4.71
N PHE A 104 -12.83 -12.31 -5.03
CA PHE A 104 -11.78 -12.46 -6.05
C PHE A 104 -12.27 -12.16 -7.47
N ALA A 105 -13.50 -12.55 -7.80
CA ALA A 105 -14.10 -12.22 -9.09
C ALA A 105 -14.25 -10.70 -9.25
N ASP A 106 -14.71 -10.01 -8.21
CA ASP A 106 -14.83 -8.55 -8.21
C ASP A 106 -13.47 -7.87 -8.34
N ALA A 107 -12.47 -8.32 -7.59
CA ALA A 107 -11.11 -7.77 -7.65
C ALA A 107 -10.39 -8.03 -8.99
N LEU A 108 -10.71 -9.14 -9.67
CA LEU A 108 -10.25 -9.40 -11.05
C LEU A 108 -10.94 -8.46 -12.05
N ASN A 109 -12.24 -8.19 -11.87
CA ASN A 109 -13.01 -7.31 -12.75
C ASN A 109 -12.64 -5.82 -12.59
N SER A 110 -12.28 -5.39 -11.39
CA SER A 110 -11.85 -4.01 -11.11
C SER A 110 -10.41 -3.71 -11.55
N GLY A 111 -9.63 -4.76 -11.84
CA GLY A 111 -8.20 -4.63 -12.14
C GLY A 111 -7.32 -4.41 -10.90
N ASP A 112 -7.88 -4.55 -9.70
CA ASP A 112 -7.13 -4.44 -8.44
C ASP A 112 -6.22 -5.67 -8.20
N LEU A 113 -6.51 -6.79 -8.85
CA LEU A 113 -5.62 -7.95 -8.93
C LEU A 113 -4.93 -8.00 -10.28
N ILE A 114 -3.66 -7.58 -10.32
CA ILE A 114 -2.80 -7.81 -11.49
C ILE A 114 -2.45 -9.29 -11.55
N ASN A 115 -3.00 -9.97 -12.55
CA ASN A 115 -2.62 -11.34 -12.90
C ASN A 115 -1.22 -11.33 -13.54
N TYR A 116 -0.19 -11.60 -12.75
CA TYR A 116 1.14 -11.94 -13.26
C TYR A 116 1.14 -13.40 -13.71
N ASN A 117 0.52 -13.68 -14.86
CA ASN A 117 0.78 -14.90 -15.63
C ASN A 117 2.09 -14.75 -16.39
#